data_AF-A0A9Y4MXJ5-F1
#
_entry.id   AF-A0A9Y4MXJ5-F1
#
_cell.length_a   1.000
_cell.length_b   1.000
_cell.length_c   1.000
_cell.angle_alpha   90.00
_cell.angle_beta   90.00
_cell.angle_gamma   90.00
#
_symmetry.space_group_name_H-M   'P 1'
#
loop_
_entity.id
_entity.type
_entity.pdbx_description
1 polymer ?
#
loop_
_entity_poly.entity_id
_entity_poly.type
_entity_poly.pdbx_seq_one_letter_code
_entity_poly.pdbx_strand_id
1 'polypeptide(L)'
;MNWPNDTSNCLSQTKASCWRILSLETLRERNNQQLLVKEQELETARQQLSAKGGEVVASLQAQLEQRRREAEQRDALFQNLSQETENLKNKLATVSARCQSLETQVVAPPADLALVQDQLRDALEKNQQWLVYDQQREAYVQSVLARSMELEKQLAQGKQEQPKQEASSEAPASSAGPEKESQLKSHYEQLMLGLQKDLENQKDQVSRTHQELSEQREQTMKAQVALQSQREQVTRAQEEMSALQRQHDEKCSQLSSFLRKYEEKSKELEEAKMQLQAERLSNRHAVSEERHVSSERADRMRAELDNMEIRLEEERKRSAELLLQVNMLQKSLLSQNEEQRRIAALEQQIQLSAKDFENEKIDRQSMQHQLHKVLKELRKARDQIAKLESAKQPNARFSEPSSYNRLEFERLTIDDPLGPTSPSKVTNLLDESFLECPRCRAPYPTSRHRELLAHIDYCLA
;
A
#
# COMPACT_ATOMS: atom_id res chain seq x y z
N MET A 1 -99.90 -23.50 22.71
CA MET A 1 -98.55 -23.74 23.26
C MET A 1 -97.60 -23.89 22.09
N ASN A 2 -96.53 -23.09 22.00
CA ASN A 2 -95.47 -23.23 20.99
C ASN A 2 -94.23 -22.44 21.45
N TRP A 3 -93.27 -23.14 22.08
CA TRP A 3 -91.95 -22.62 22.45
C TRP A 3 -90.92 -23.76 22.50
N PRO A 4 -90.18 -24.02 21.39
CA PRO A 4 -88.94 -24.80 21.51
C PRO A 4 -87.74 -24.30 20.66
N ASN A 5 -87.90 -23.28 19.81
CA ASN A 5 -86.91 -22.95 18.77
C ASN A 5 -85.70 -22.14 19.29
N ASP A 6 -85.93 -21.06 20.05
CA ASP A 6 -84.86 -20.10 20.37
C ASP A 6 -83.76 -20.69 21.26
N THR A 7 -84.11 -21.60 22.19
CA THR A 7 -83.15 -22.36 22.99
C THR A 7 -82.25 -23.25 22.12
N SER A 8 -82.78 -23.83 21.04
CA SER A 8 -81.99 -24.64 20.10
C SER A 8 -81.01 -23.80 19.30
N ASN A 9 -81.44 -22.60 18.87
CA ASN A 9 -80.60 -21.67 18.12
C ASN A 9 -79.50 -21.03 19.00
N CYS A 10 -79.82 -20.70 20.26
CA CYS A 10 -78.81 -20.25 21.22
C CYS A 10 -77.76 -21.35 21.48
N LEU A 11 -78.20 -22.60 21.70
CA LEU A 11 -77.30 -23.75 21.91
C LEU A 11 -76.41 -24.06 20.69
N SER A 12 -76.89 -23.90 19.46
CA SER A 12 -76.06 -24.09 18.26
C SER A 12 -75.03 -22.97 18.12
N GLN A 13 -75.42 -21.73 18.39
CA GLN A 13 -74.55 -20.55 18.32
C GLN A 13 -73.46 -20.57 19.41
N THR A 14 -73.78 -20.98 20.64
CA THR A 14 -72.79 -21.21 21.70
C THR A 14 -71.81 -22.31 21.30
N LYS A 15 -72.28 -23.45 20.78
CA LYS A 15 -71.41 -24.54 20.31
C LYS A 15 -70.46 -24.08 19.19
N ALA A 16 -70.96 -23.31 18.22
CA ALA A 16 -70.14 -22.74 17.16
C ALA A 16 -69.07 -21.77 17.69
N SER A 17 -69.42 -20.94 18.69
CA SER A 17 -68.46 -20.07 19.38
C SER A 17 -67.36 -20.87 20.09
N CYS A 18 -67.72 -21.90 20.87
CA CYS A 18 -66.75 -22.76 21.55
C CYS A 18 -65.81 -23.48 20.56
N TRP A 19 -66.33 -23.98 19.43
CA TRP A 19 -65.52 -24.58 18.37
C TRP A 19 -64.58 -23.55 17.72
N ARG A 20 -65.03 -22.31 17.50
CA ARG A 20 -64.19 -21.22 16.98
C ARG A 20 -63.05 -20.90 17.94
N ILE A 21 -63.33 -20.81 19.25
CA ILE A 21 -62.33 -20.57 20.30
C ILE A 21 -61.31 -21.72 20.34
N LEU A 22 -61.76 -22.98 20.43
CA LEU A 22 -60.87 -24.15 20.47
C LEU A 22 -59.96 -24.25 19.23
N SER A 23 -60.49 -23.92 18.05
CA SER A 23 -59.71 -23.89 16.81
C SER A 23 -58.67 -22.77 16.80
N LEU A 24 -58.99 -21.59 17.35
CA LEU A 24 -58.04 -20.47 17.46
C LEU A 24 -56.97 -20.73 18.53
N GLU A 25 -57.33 -21.33 19.66
CA GLU A 25 -56.39 -21.76 20.71
C GLU A 25 -55.41 -22.81 20.16
N THR A 26 -55.91 -23.80 19.41
CA THR A 26 -55.09 -24.83 18.75
C THR A 26 -54.13 -24.22 17.71
N LEU A 27 -54.57 -23.20 16.96
CA LEU A 27 -53.72 -22.51 15.99
C LEU A 27 -52.67 -21.64 16.67
N ARG A 28 -53.05 -20.91 17.73
CA ARG A 28 -52.16 -20.11 18.58
C ARG A 28 -51.05 -20.98 19.17
N GLU A 29 -51.40 -22.14 19.71
CA GLU A 29 -50.43 -23.06 20.31
C GLU A 29 -49.46 -23.63 19.27
N ARG A 30 -49.94 -24.03 18.08
CA ARG A 30 -49.06 -24.43 16.97
C ARG A 30 -48.12 -23.31 16.53
N ASN A 31 -48.62 -22.08 16.46
CA ASN A 31 -47.80 -20.91 16.09
C ASN A 31 -46.74 -20.62 17.16
N ASN A 32 -47.08 -20.70 18.46
CA ASN A 32 -46.11 -20.58 19.56
C ASN A 32 -45.02 -21.65 19.49
N GLN A 33 -45.38 -22.91 19.23
CA GLN A 33 -44.43 -24.01 19.09
C GLN A 33 -43.50 -23.81 17.89
N GLN A 34 -44.03 -23.32 16.75
CA GLN A 34 -43.21 -22.97 15.58
C GLN A 34 -42.28 -21.78 15.86
N LEU A 35 -42.74 -20.76 16.59
CA LEU A 35 -41.90 -19.63 17.01
C LEU A 35 -40.75 -20.09 17.90
N LEU A 36 -41.03 -20.91 18.93
CA LEU A 36 -40.01 -21.44 19.84
C LEU A 36 -38.93 -22.25 19.10
N VAL A 37 -39.32 -23.09 18.13
CA VAL A 37 -38.37 -23.82 17.27
C VAL A 37 -37.54 -22.85 16.42
N LYS A 38 -38.14 -21.78 15.87
CA LYS A 38 -37.42 -20.78 15.08
C LYS A 38 -36.50 -19.89 15.92
N GLU A 39 -36.85 -19.59 17.16
CA GLU A 39 -35.97 -18.93 18.12
C GLU A 39 -34.76 -19.81 18.45
N GLN A 40 -34.96 -21.12 18.66
CA GLN A 40 -33.87 -22.06 18.90
C GLN A 40 -32.97 -22.24 17.65
N GLU A 41 -33.54 -22.33 16.45
CA GLU A 41 -32.77 -22.32 15.19
C GLU A 41 -31.91 -21.05 15.07
N LEU A 42 -32.49 -19.87 15.27
CA LEU A 42 -31.78 -18.59 15.22
C LEU A 42 -30.65 -18.50 16.24
N GLU A 43 -30.86 -19.02 17.45
CA GLU A 43 -29.85 -19.00 18.51
C GLU A 43 -28.69 -19.97 18.22
N THR A 44 -28.97 -21.16 17.69
CA THR A 44 -27.89 -22.05 17.22
C THR A 44 -27.12 -21.46 16.02
N ALA A 45 -27.79 -20.74 15.12
CA ALA A 45 -27.15 -20.03 14.02
C ALA A 45 -26.25 -18.88 14.51
N ARG A 46 -26.68 -18.10 15.49
CA ARG A 46 -25.86 -17.07 16.16
C ARG A 46 -24.62 -17.67 16.81
N GLN A 47 -24.77 -18.77 17.54
CA GLN A 47 -23.65 -19.45 18.19
C GLN A 47 -22.64 -20.00 17.17
N GLN A 48 -23.09 -20.59 16.07
CA GLN A 48 -22.21 -21.03 14.99
C GLN A 48 -21.49 -19.87 14.28
N LEU A 49 -22.18 -18.74 14.05
CA LEU A 49 -21.57 -17.54 13.47
C LEU A 49 -20.55 -16.90 14.43
N SER A 50 -20.84 -16.88 15.73
CA SER A 50 -19.93 -16.38 16.76
C SER A 50 -18.68 -17.26 16.88
N ALA A 51 -18.83 -18.59 16.89
CA ALA A 51 -17.71 -19.53 16.94
C ALA A 51 -16.80 -19.40 15.69
N LYS A 52 -17.38 -19.53 14.49
CA LYS A 52 -16.63 -19.41 13.22
C LYS A 52 -16.00 -18.02 13.04
N GLY A 53 -16.70 -16.96 13.46
CA GLY A 53 -16.16 -15.61 13.47
C GLY A 53 -14.97 -15.47 14.42
N GLY A 54 -15.07 -16.04 15.63
CA GLY A 54 -13.98 -16.08 16.60
C GLY A 54 -12.76 -16.85 16.11
N GLU A 55 -12.95 -18.03 15.50
CA GLU A 55 -11.88 -18.83 14.89
C GLU A 55 -11.15 -18.06 13.77
N VAL A 56 -11.90 -17.42 12.87
CA VAL A 56 -11.32 -16.61 11.77
C VAL A 56 -10.57 -15.39 12.31
N VAL A 57 -11.14 -14.67 13.29
CA VAL A 57 -10.47 -13.51 13.92
C VAL A 57 -9.20 -13.93 14.65
N ALA A 58 -9.23 -15.04 15.41
CA ALA A 58 -8.05 -15.56 16.10
C ALA A 58 -6.96 -16.01 15.12
N SER A 59 -7.34 -16.69 14.03
CA SER A 59 -6.40 -17.09 12.97
C SER A 59 -5.76 -15.89 12.27
N LEU A 60 -6.55 -14.85 11.95
CA LEU A 60 -6.04 -13.62 11.33
C LEU A 60 -5.13 -12.84 12.30
N GLN A 61 -5.49 -12.77 13.59
CA GLN A 61 -4.65 -12.13 14.61
C GLN A 61 -3.31 -12.86 14.77
N ALA A 62 -3.32 -14.19 14.88
CA ALA A 62 -2.10 -14.99 14.94
C ALA A 62 -1.23 -14.82 13.68
N GLN A 63 -1.84 -14.72 12.50
CA GLN A 63 -1.14 -14.45 11.25
C GLN A 63 -0.53 -13.04 11.21
N LEU A 64 -1.21 -12.02 11.72
CA LEU A 64 -0.69 -10.65 11.83
C LEU A 64 0.47 -10.56 12.83
N GLU A 65 0.38 -11.23 13.98
CA GLU A 65 1.49 -11.32 14.93
C GLU A 65 2.70 -12.05 14.33
N GLN A 66 2.47 -13.14 13.60
CA GLN A 66 3.54 -13.85 12.89
C GLN A 66 4.20 -12.97 11.83
N ARG A 67 3.42 -12.24 11.01
CA ARG A 67 3.96 -11.27 10.05
C ARG A 67 4.73 -10.12 10.71
N ARG A 68 4.34 -9.69 11.92
CA ARG A 68 5.12 -8.73 12.71
C ARG A 68 6.48 -9.31 13.13
N ARG A 69 6.51 -10.51 13.72
CA ARG A 69 7.76 -11.20 14.11
C ARG A 69 8.69 -11.41 12.92
N GLU A 70 8.15 -11.76 11.76
CA GLU A 70 8.90 -11.88 10.50
C GLU A 70 9.41 -10.53 9.94
N ALA A 71 8.76 -9.40 10.24
CA ALA A 71 9.28 -8.07 9.93
C ALA A 71 10.43 -7.70 10.89
N GLU A 72 10.21 -7.82 12.20
CA GLU A 72 11.20 -7.55 13.25
C GLU A 72 12.49 -8.35 13.05
N GLN A 73 12.39 -9.63 12.66
CA GLN A 73 13.55 -10.47 12.32
C GLN A 73 14.30 -9.99 11.06
N ARG A 74 13.58 -9.55 10.02
CA ARG A 74 14.21 -9.01 8.79
C ARG A 74 14.89 -7.66 9.07
N ASP A 75 14.26 -6.79 9.86
CA ASP A 75 14.85 -5.51 10.24
C ASP A 75 16.12 -5.68 11.07
N ALA A 76 16.16 -6.65 11.99
CA ALA A 76 17.38 -7.02 12.72
C ALA A 76 18.49 -7.55 11.79
N LEU A 77 18.15 -8.38 10.78
CA LEU A 77 19.11 -8.84 9.77
C LEU A 77 19.63 -7.68 8.91
N PHE A 78 18.77 -6.74 8.50
CA PHE A 78 19.20 -5.54 7.76
C PHE A 78 20.12 -4.64 8.58
N GLN A 79 19.86 -4.47 9.88
CA GLN A 79 20.74 -3.71 10.78
C GLN A 79 22.13 -4.36 10.88
N ASN A 80 22.18 -5.69 11.08
CA ASN A 80 23.44 -6.43 11.13
C ASN A 80 24.23 -6.33 9.81
N LEU A 81 23.58 -6.59 8.66
CA LEU A 81 24.21 -6.48 7.34
C LEU A 81 24.68 -5.05 7.02
N SER A 82 23.95 -4.03 7.48
CA SER A 82 24.35 -2.62 7.35
C SER A 82 25.61 -2.33 8.16
N GLN A 83 25.67 -2.79 9.42
CA GLN A 83 26.84 -2.63 10.27
C GLN A 83 28.07 -3.39 9.74
N GLU A 84 27.89 -4.62 9.21
CA GLU A 84 28.96 -5.36 8.54
C GLU A 84 29.46 -4.64 7.28
N THR A 85 28.54 -4.10 6.47
CA THR A 85 28.88 -3.30 5.29
C THR A 85 29.70 -2.06 5.66
N GLU A 86 29.33 -1.34 6.72
CA GLU A 86 30.06 -0.17 7.20
C GLU A 86 31.43 -0.56 7.78
N ASN A 87 31.51 -1.67 8.52
CA ASN A 87 32.77 -2.24 9.00
C ASN A 87 33.71 -2.62 7.84
N LEU A 88 33.16 -3.11 6.71
CA LEU A 88 33.92 -3.41 5.50
C LEU A 88 34.38 -2.15 4.76
N LYS A 89 33.55 -1.10 4.65
CA LYS A 89 33.97 0.21 4.11
C LYS A 89 35.14 0.79 4.90
N ASN A 90 35.06 0.78 6.23
CA ASN A 90 36.12 1.31 7.10
C ASN A 90 37.44 0.53 6.97
N LYS A 91 37.37 -0.80 6.85
CA LYS A 91 38.54 -1.65 6.51
C LYS A 91 39.10 -1.31 5.13
N LEU A 92 38.24 -1.16 4.11
CA LEU A 92 38.66 -0.82 2.76
C LEU A 92 39.34 0.56 2.71
N ALA A 93 38.76 1.59 3.33
CA ALA A 93 39.35 2.92 3.42
C ALA A 93 40.73 2.90 4.10
N THR A 94 40.88 2.11 5.17
CA THR A 94 42.16 1.90 5.85
C THR A 94 43.20 1.26 4.92
N VAL A 95 42.80 0.27 4.12
CA VAL A 95 43.67 -0.37 3.12
C VAL A 95 44.02 0.60 1.99
N SER A 96 43.05 1.34 1.45
CA SER A 96 43.28 2.35 0.39
C SER A 96 44.26 3.44 0.84
N ALA A 97 44.12 3.97 2.06
CA ALA A 97 45.07 4.94 2.61
C ALA A 97 46.49 4.36 2.77
N ARG A 98 46.60 3.08 3.15
CA ARG A 98 47.89 2.37 3.21
C ARG A 98 48.50 2.17 1.81
N CYS A 99 47.69 1.82 0.82
CA CYS A 99 48.16 1.70 -0.57
C CYS A 99 48.67 3.05 -1.10
N GLN A 100 47.92 4.13 -0.93
CA GLN A 100 48.33 5.49 -1.32
C GLN A 100 49.63 5.92 -0.64
N SER A 101 49.82 5.59 0.65
CA SER A 101 51.07 5.87 1.38
C SER A 101 52.27 5.09 0.81
N LEU A 102 52.06 3.85 0.37
CA LEU A 102 53.10 3.03 -0.27
C LEU A 102 53.39 3.49 -1.71
N GLU A 103 52.36 3.86 -2.49
CA GLU A 103 52.51 4.45 -3.82
C GLU A 103 53.31 5.75 -3.75
N THR A 104 53.04 6.61 -2.76
CA THR A 104 53.81 7.85 -2.53
C THR A 104 55.28 7.57 -2.22
N GLN A 105 55.59 6.48 -1.50
CA GLN A 105 56.96 6.04 -1.21
C GLN A 105 57.68 5.40 -2.41
N VAL A 106 56.94 4.94 -3.42
CA VAL A 106 57.49 4.34 -4.65
C VAL A 106 57.65 5.37 -5.77
N VAL A 107 56.74 6.35 -5.85
CA VAL A 107 56.77 7.43 -6.86
C VAL A 107 57.83 8.49 -6.56
N ALA A 108 58.21 8.67 -5.29
CA ALA A 108 59.41 9.42 -4.92
C ALA A 108 60.63 8.49 -4.87
N PRO A 109 61.62 8.61 -5.77
CA PRO A 109 62.92 7.96 -5.55
C PRO A 109 63.49 8.44 -4.22
N PRO A 110 64.07 7.57 -3.37
CA PRO A 110 64.82 8.02 -2.21
C PRO A 110 65.87 9.03 -2.67
N ALA A 111 65.97 10.18 -1.99
CA ALA A 111 66.92 11.23 -2.38
C ALA A 111 68.36 10.69 -2.43
N ASP A 112 68.68 9.77 -1.53
CA ASP A 112 69.95 9.03 -1.47
C ASP A 112 70.18 8.16 -2.72
N LEU A 113 69.14 7.54 -3.29
CA LEU A 113 69.25 6.72 -4.49
C LEU A 113 69.49 7.57 -5.75
N ALA A 114 68.85 8.74 -5.84
CA ALA A 114 69.14 9.71 -6.90
C ALA A 114 70.59 10.22 -6.78
N LEU A 115 71.00 10.62 -5.58
CA LEU A 115 72.36 11.08 -5.27
C LEU A 115 73.42 10.01 -5.60
N VAL A 116 73.18 8.73 -5.27
CA VAL A 116 74.07 7.62 -5.60
C VAL A 116 74.14 7.38 -7.12
N GLN A 117 73.04 7.56 -7.86
CA GLN A 117 73.10 7.49 -9.33
C GLN A 117 73.93 8.63 -9.94
N ASP A 118 73.84 9.86 -9.41
CA ASP A 118 74.67 10.97 -9.88
C ASP A 118 76.14 10.75 -9.51
N GLN A 119 76.45 10.32 -8.29
CA GLN A 119 77.82 9.95 -7.89
C GLN A 119 78.41 8.82 -8.77
N LEU A 120 77.58 7.87 -9.20
CA LEU A 120 77.99 6.81 -10.12
C LEU A 120 78.26 7.34 -11.54
N ARG A 121 77.42 8.26 -12.05
CA ARG A 121 77.68 8.97 -13.33
C ARG A 121 79.01 9.72 -13.29
N ASP A 122 79.22 10.53 -12.24
CA ASP A 122 80.44 11.28 -11.97
C ASP A 122 81.69 10.38 -11.91
N ALA A 123 81.59 9.21 -11.26
CA ALA A 123 82.68 8.27 -11.13
C ALA A 123 83.02 7.56 -12.46
N LEU A 124 82.00 7.21 -13.26
CA LEU A 124 82.18 6.62 -14.59
C LEU A 124 82.83 7.60 -15.57
N GLU A 125 82.40 8.87 -15.58
CA GLU A 125 83.01 9.90 -16.43
C GLU A 125 84.48 10.14 -16.06
N LYS A 126 84.78 10.26 -14.76
CA LYS A 126 86.17 10.43 -14.27
C LYS A 126 87.05 9.21 -14.60
N ASN A 127 86.51 8.00 -14.52
CA ASN A 127 87.23 6.79 -14.96
C ASN A 127 87.51 6.80 -16.47
N GLN A 128 86.58 7.31 -17.29
CA GLN A 128 86.80 7.45 -18.74
C GLN A 128 87.86 8.52 -19.06
N GLN A 129 87.88 9.64 -18.32
CA GLN A 129 88.92 10.67 -18.42
C GLN A 129 90.29 10.10 -18.02
N TRP A 130 90.38 9.32 -16.94
CA TRP A 130 91.62 8.64 -16.54
C TRP A 130 92.10 7.64 -17.60
N LEU A 131 91.21 6.85 -18.20
CA LEU A 131 91.58 5.90 -19.26
C LEU A 131 92.19 6.61 -20.48
N VAL A 132 91.63 7.75 -20.89
CA VAL A 132 92.18 8.56 -21.99
C VAL A 132 93.54 9.16 -21.64
N TYR A 133 93.73 9.63 -20.39
CA TYR A 133 95.02 10.10 -19.90
C TYR A 133 96.08 8.98 -19.87
N ASP A 134 95.69 7.79 -19.43
CA ASP A 134 96.57 6.61 -19.36
C ASP A 134 97.08 6.23 -20.76
N GLN A 135 96.18 6.13 -21.75
CA GLN A 135 96.51 5.88 -23.16
C GLN A 135 97.43 6.97 -23.75
N GLN A 136 97.20 8.25 -23.43
CA GLN A 136 98.08 9.34 -23.86
C GLN A 136 99.48 9.23 -23.25
N ARG A 137 99.59 8.84 -21.98
CA ARG A 137 100.88 8.60 -21.32
C ARG A 137 101.61 7.41 -21.94
N GLU A 138 100.90 6.31 -22.22
CA GLU A 138 101.49 5.14 -22.89
C GLU A 138 102.01 5.49 -24.29
N ALA A 139 101.21 6.18 -25.12
CA ALA A 139 101.63 6.64 -26.44
C ALA A 139 102.85 7.57 -26.38
N TYR A 140 102.90 8.48 -25.39
CA TYR A 140 104.08 9.31 -25.14
C TYR A 140 105.32 8.48 -24.80
N VAL A 141 105.22 7.53 -23.86
CA VAL A 141 106.34 6.65 -23.46
C VAL A 141 106.82 5.81 -24.65
N GLN A 142 105.91 5.25 -25.45
CA GLN A 142 106.25 4.53 -26.69
C GLN A 142 107.02 5.44 -27.68
N SER A 143 106.60 6.70 -27.83
CA SER A 143 107.31 7.66 -28.71
C SER A 143 108.72 8.00 -28.21
N VAL A 144 108.93 8.07 -26.88
CA VAL A 144 110.25 8.30 -26.26
C VAL A 144 111.15 7.07 -26.44
N LEU A 145 110.62 5.86 -26.26
CA LEU A 145 111.37 4.61 -26.49
C LEU A 145 111.78 4.47 -27.97
N ALA A 146 110.86 4.73 -28.90
CA ALA A 146 111.15 4.74 -30.34
C ALA A 146 112.25 5.74 -30.71
N ARG A 147 112.21 6.95 -30.14
CA ARG A 147 113.25 7.98 -30.33
C ARG A 147 114.59 7.57 -29.73
N SER A 148 114.60 6.88 -28.59
CA SER A 148 115.82 6.39 -27.95
C SER A 148 116.49 5.32 -28.81
N MET A 149 115.75 4.34 -29.32
CA MET A 149 116.28 3.29 -30.22
C MET A 149 116.86 3.87 -31.52
N GLU A 150 116.23 4.89 -32.10
CA GLU A 150 116.76 5.55 -33.31
C GLU A 150 118.05 6.35 -33.01
N LEU A 151 118.15 6.99 -31.83
CA LEU A 151 119.40 7.64 -31.39
C LEU A 151 120.52 6.63 -31.08
N GLU A 152 120.20 5.49 -30.46
CA GLU A 152 121.17 4.40 -30.21
C GLU A 152 121.71 3.82 -31.53
N LYS A 153 120.84 3.64 -32.52
CA LYS A 153 121.20 3.22 -33.89
C LYS A 153 122.11 4.23 -34.59
N GLN A 154 121.84 5.53 -34.46
CA GLN A 154 122.70 6.59 -34.98
C GLN A 154 124.07 6.63 -34.27
N LEU A 155 124.10 6.39 -32.95
CA LEU A 155 125.36 6.25 -32.19
C LEU A 155 126.15 4.98 -32.55
N ALA A 156 125.46 3.88 -32.89
CA ALA A 156 126.11 2.65 -33.37
C ALA A 156 126.75 2.87 -34.75
N GLN A 157 126.08 3.59 -35.65
CA GLN A 157 126.62 3.99 -36.95
C GLN A 157 127.79 4.98 -36.81
N GLY A 158 127.67 5.98 -35.94
CA GLY A 158 128.74 6.95 -35.66
C GLY A 158 130.02 6.35 -35.05
N LYS A 159 129.95 5.14 -34.48
CA LYS A 159 131.14 4.38 -34.02
C LYS A 159 131.88 3.66 -35.14
N GLN A 160 131.38 3.67 -36.37
CA GLN A 160 131.95 2.92 -37.50
C GLN A 160 132.92 3.76 -38.37
N GLU A 161 133.01 5.07 -38.16
CA GLU A 161 133.86 5.97 -38.95
C GLU A 161 134.93 6.71 -38.10
N GLN A 162 136.20 6.54 -38.52
CA GLN A 162 137.39 7.33 -38.12
C GLN A 162 138.07 7.04 -36.73
N PRO A 163 139.41 7.28 -36.58
CA PRO A 163 140.32 6.11 -36.59
C PRO A 163 141.53 6.08 -35.62
N LYS A 164 142.18 4.90 -35.58
CA LYS A 164 143.63 4.60 -35.35
C LYS A 164 144.38 5.14 -34.11
N GLN A 165 145.03 4.22 -33.36
CA GLN A 165 146.49 3.90 -33.37
C GLN A 165 146.73 2.67 -32.45
N GLU A 166 147.34 1.55 -32.90
CA GLU A 166 148.79 1.23 -33.01
C GLU A 166 149.44 0.80 -31.65
N ALA A 167 150.34 -0.21 -31.54
CA ALA A 167 151.07 -1.00 -32.54
C ALA A 167 151.53 -2.41 -32.07
N SER A 168 152.02 -3.22 -33.04
CA SER A 168 153.13 -4.23 -32.95
C SER A 168 153.01 -5.52 -32.10
N SER A 169 153.66 -6.64 -32.46
CA SER A 169 154.40 -7.00 -33.69
C SER A 169 154.51 -8.53 -33.91
N GLU A 170 154.37 -8.95 -35.17
CA GLU A 170 155.09 -10.02 -35.91
C GLU A 170 155.28 -11.47 -35.38
N ALA A 171 155.46 -12.40 -36.34
CA ALA A 171 155.75 -13.83 -36.16
C ALA A 171 157.22 -14.12 -36.58
N PRO A 172 157.80 -15.36 -36.45
CA PRO A 172 157.43 -16.48 -37.34
C PRO A 172 157.63 -17.94 -36.84
N ALA A 173 156.96 -18.86 -37.54
CA ALA A 173 157.36 -20.23 -37.95
C ALA A 173 158.27 -21.17 -37.09
N SER A 174 157.76 -22.40 -36.91
CA SER A 174 158.43 -23.71 -37.15
C SER A 174 159.02 -24.54 -35.99
N SER A 175 159.08 -25.85 -36.27
CA SER A 175 159.82 -26.95 -35.61
C SER A 175 159.19 -27.62 -34.37
N ALA A 176 159.73 -28.79 -34.01
CA ALA A 176 159.08 -29.79 -33.17
C ALA A 176 159.75 -29.95 -31.79
N GLY A 177 158.92 -30.09 -30.75
CA GLY A 177 159.35 -30.38 -29.37
C GLY A 177 158.17 -30.86 -28.50
N PRO A 178 158.42 -31.60 -27.40
CA PRO A 178 157.37 -32.27 -26.63
C PRO A 178 156.73 -31.39 -25.53
N GLU A 179 156.11 -30.26 -25.89
CA GLU A 179 155.43 -29.36 -24.93
C GLU A 179 153.89 -29.53 -24.88
N LYS A 180 153.34 -30.42 -25.71
CA LYS A 180 151.88 -30.58 -25.91
C LYS A 180 151.08 -30.77 -24.63
N GLU A 181 151.65 -31.39 -23.59
CA GLU A 181 150.90 -31.78 -22.40
C GLU A 181 150.43 -30.58 -21.55
N SER A 182 151.15 -29.46 -21.56
CA SER A 182 150.78 -28.27 -20.76
C SER A 182 149.65 -27.47 -21.42
N GLN A 183 149.75 -27.23 -22.73
CA GLN A 183 148.68 -26.58 -23.52
C GLN A 183 147.41 -27.45 -23.55
N LEU A 184 147.56 -28.78 -23.61
CA LEU A 184 146.44 -29.71 -23.56
C LEU A 184 145.74 -29.71 -22.19
N LYS A 185 146.48 -29.61 -21.08
CA LYS A 185 145.92 -29.41 -19.74
C LYS A 185 145.13 -28.11 -19.65
N SER A 186 145.72 -26.99 -20.08
CA SER A 186 145.04 -25.69 -20.12
C SER A 186 143.76 -25.70 -20.97
N HIS A 187 143.77 -26.37 -22.13
CA HIS A 187 142.58 -26.57 -22.97
C HIS A 187 141.51 -27.43 -22.27
N TYR A 188 141.88 -28.51 -21.59
CA TYR A 188 140.92 -29.32 -20.82
C TYR A 188 140.38 -28.59 -19.59
N GLU A 189 141.19 -27.81 -18.89
CA GLU A 189 140.74 -26.95 -17.78
C GLU A 189 139.73 -25.91 -18.26
N GLN A 190 139.99 -25.25 -19.39
CA GLN A 190 139.05 -24.30 -20.00
C GLN A 190 137.75 -24.97 -20.47
N LEU A 191 137.81 -26.19 -21.01
CA LEU A 191 136.63 -26.99 -21.36
C LEU A 191 135.82 -27.39 -20.12
N MET A 192 136.48 -27.82 -19.04
CA MET A 192 135.83 -28.17 -17.77
C MET A 192 135.16 -26.95 -17.12
N LEU A 193 135.81 -25.79 -17.15
CA LEU A 193 135.21 -24.52 -16.68
C LEU A 193 134.01 -24.10 -17.54
N GLY A 194 134.06 -24.32 -18.86
CA GLY A 194 132.92 -24.14 -19.76
C GLY A 194 131.74 -25.04 -19.37
N LEU A 195 131.96 -26.35 -19.30
CA LEU A 195 130.95 -27.34 -18.90
C LEU A 195 130.38 -27.07 -17.49
N GLN A 196 131.21 -26.63 -16.54
CA GLN A 196 130.76 -26.26 -15.21
C GLN A 196 129.88 -25.00 -15.24
N LYS A 197 130.24 -23.99 -16.03
CA LYS A 197 129.43 -22.77 -16.21
C LYS A 197 128.10 -23.08 -16.91
N ASP A 198 128.11 -23.96 -17.91
CA ASP A 198 126.90 -24.36 -18.61
C ASP A 198 125.97 -25.21 -17.73
N LEU A 199 126.53 -26.06 -16.86
CA LEU A 199 125.76 -26.77 -15.83
C LEU A 199 125.12 -25.80 -14.82
N GLU A 200 125.83 -24.75 -14.40
CA GLU A 200 125.26 -23.74 -13.49
C GLU A 200 124.18 -22.90 -14.19
N ASN A 201 124.42 -22.47 -15.44
CA ASN A 201 123.42 -21.82 -16.28
C ASN A 201 122.14 -22.69 -16.41
N GLN A 202 122.30 -24.01 -16.57
CA GLN A 202 121.18 -24.95 -16.62
C GLN A 202 120.44 -25.07 -15.28
N LYS A 203 121.14 -25.13 -14.14
CA LYS A 203 120.50 -25.11 -12.81
C LYS A 203 119.70 -23.82 -12.59
N ASP A 204 120.25 -22.66 -12.95
CA ASP A 204 119.56 -21.39 -12.83
C ASP A 204 118.31 -21.34 -13.73
N GLN A 205 118.39 -21.89 -14.95
CA GLN A 205 117.26 -21.97 -15.87
C GLN A 205 116.17 -22.94 -15.37
N VAL A 206 116.55 -24.08 -14.80
CA VAL A 206 115.64 -25.03 -14.14
C VAL A 206 115.00 -24.39 -12.90
N SER A 207 115.76 -23.62 -12.12
CA SER A 207 115.26 -22.94 -10.92
C SER A 207 114.25 -21.84 -11.27
N ARG A 208 114.56 -21.00 -12.27
CA ARG A 208 113.65 -19.97 -12.79
C ARG A 208 112.36 -20.59 -13.35
N THR A 209 112.46 -21.57 -14.24
CA THR A 209 111.27 -22.25 -14.80
C THR A 209 110.46 -23.04 -13.76
N HIS A 210 111.10 -23.56 -12.70
CA HIS A 210 110.39 -24.15 -11.57
C HIS A 210 109.59 -23.12 -10.76
N GLN A 211 110.18 -21.94 -10.50
CA GLN A 211 109.47 -20.84 -9.84
C GLN A 211 108.29 -20.33 -10.71
N GLU A 212 108.53 -20.08 -11.99
CA GLU A 212 107.49 -19.69 -12.97
C GLU A 212 106.32 -20.69 -12.99
N LEU A 213 106.62 -22.00 -13.00
CA LEU A 213 105.61 -23.06 -12.92
C LEU A 213 104.87 -23.09 -11.58
N SER A 214 105.53 -22.74 -10.48
CA SER A 214 104.89 -22.64 -9.15
C SER A 214 103.93 -21.44 -9.09
N GLU A 215 104.35 -20.28 -9.58
CA GLU A 215 103.53 -19.06 -9.64
C GLU A 215 102.32 -19.25 -10.58
N GLN A 216 102.51 -19.89 -11.74
CA GLN A 216 101.41 -20.23 -12.65
C GLN A 216 100.40 -21.22 -12.03
N ARG A 217 100.86 -22.18 -11.22
CA ARG A 217 99.97 -23.09 -10.47
C ARG A 217 99.15 -22.33 -9.42
N GLU A 218 99.78 -21.43 -8.67
CA GLU A 218 99.09 -20.62 -7.67
C GLU A 218 98.06 -19.67 -8.30
N GLN A 219 98.42 -19.01 -9.41
CA GLN A 219 97.50 -18.17 -10.20
C GLN A 219 96.32 -18.98 -10.73
N THR A 220 96.56 -20.17 -11.28
CA THR A 220 95.52 -21.08 -11.76
C THR A 220 94.58 -21.50 -10.62
N MET A 221 95.12 -21.83 -9.44
CA MET A 221 94.33 -22.21 -8.27
C MET A 221 93.45 -21.05 -7.77
N LYS A 222 93.99 -19.82 -7.71
CA LYS A 222 93.23 -18.61 -7.36
C LYS A 222 92.10 -18.35 -8.36
N ALA A 223 92.38 -18.47 -9.66
CA ALA A 223 91.37 -18.33 -10.71
C ALA A 223 90.27 -19.40 -10.62
N GLN A 224 90.63 -20.65 -10.29
CA GLN A 224 89.67 -21.74 -10.13
C GLN A 224 88.72 -21.51 -8.94
N VAL A 225 89.24 -21.03 -7.80
CA VAL A 225 88.42 -20.65 -6.63
C VAL A 225 87.51 -19.46 -6.94
N ALA A 226 88.02 -18.42 -7.62
CA ALA A 226 87.21 -17.27 -8.04
C ALA A 226 86.07 -17.69 -8.98
N LEU A 227 86.34 -18.57 -9.95
CA LEU A 227 85.35 -19.10 -10.89
C LEU A 227 84.32 -20.00 -10.18
N GLN A 228 84.71 -20.76 -9.16
CA GLN A 228 83.77 -21.49 -8.32
C GLN A 228 82.85 -20.52 -7.54
N SER A 229 83.40 -19.48 -6.90
CA SER A 229 82.60 -18.45 -6.21
C SER A 229 81.62 -17.75 -7.15
N GLN A 230 82.00 -17.47 -8.40
CA GLN A 230 81.09 -16.93 -9.41
C GLN A 230 79.96 -17.92 -9.76
N ARG A 231 80.24 -19.22 -9.93
CA ARG A 231 79.20 -20.25 -10.14
C ARG A 231 78.22 -20.30 -8.97
N GLU A 232 78.72 -20.23 -7.74
CA GLU A 232 77.90 -20.20 -6.52
C GLU A 232 77.09 -18.91 -6.35
N GLN A 233 77.47 -17.81 -7.01
CA GLN A 233 76.66 -16.59 -7.08
C GLN A 233 75.57 -16.69 -8.16
N VAL A 234 75.90 -17.23 -9.34
CA VAL A 234 74.95 -17.45 -10.43
C VAL A 234 73.84 -18.43 -10.03
N THR A 235 74.16 -19.52 -9.34
CA THR A 235 73.14 -20.47 -8.85
C THR A 235 72.18 -19.81 -7.86
N ARG A 236 72.68 -19.07 -6.87
CA ARG A 236 71.85 -18.30 -5.93
C ARG A 236 70.93 -17.30 -6.64
N ALA A 237 71.47 -16.50 -7.56
CA ALA A 237 70.67 -15.56 -8.35
C ALA A 237 69.59 -16.27 -9.19
N GLN A 238 69.87 -17.47 -9.72
CA GLN A 238 68.91 -18.26 -10.49
C GLN A 238 67.83 -18.92 -9.60
N GLU A 239 68.17 -19.30 -8.35
CA GLU A 239 67.22 -19.74 -7.33
C GLU A 239 66.31 -18.58 -6.86
N GLU A 240 66.87 -17.39 -6.62
CA GLU A 240 66.13 -16.17 -6.27
C GLU A 240 65.16 -15.75 -7.38
N MET A 241 65.62 -15.69 -8.63
CA MET A 241 64.76 -15.42 -9.79
C MET A 241 63.64 -16.47 -9.91
N SER A 242 63.94 -17.75 -9.64
CA SER A 242 62.92 -18.81 -9.63
C SER A 242 61.93 -18.67 -8.47
N ALA A 243 62.35 -18.14 -7.32
CA ALA A 243 61.47 -17.85 -6.18
C ALA A 243 60.56 -16.65 -6.46
N LEU A 244 61.10 -15.57 -7.05
CA LEU A 244 60.35 -14.40 -7.48
C LEU A 244 59.31 -14.75 -8.56
N GLN A 245 59.67 -15.57 -9.55
CA GLN A 245 58.74 -16.06 -10.57
C GLN A 245 57.55 -16.81 -9.95
N ARG A 246 57.81 -17.76 -9.05
CA ARG A 246 56.73 -18.47 -8.32
C ARG A 246 55.85 -17.51 -7.51
N GLN A 247 56.43 -16.49 -6.89
CA GLN A 247 55.67 -15.48 -6.14
C GLN A 247 54.81 -14.59 -7.05
N HIS A 248 55.30 -14.28 -8.26
CA HIS A 248 54.54 -13.57 -9.28
C HIS A 248 53.34 -14.42 -9.74
N ASP A 249 53.57 -15.68 -10.08
CA ASP A 249 52.52 -16.56 -10.64
C ASP A 249 51.44 -16.91 -9.61
N GLU A 250 51.82 -17.02 -8.33
CA GLU A 250 50.89 -17.09 -7.19
C GLU A 250 50.04 -15.81 -7.08
N LYS A 251 50.67 -14.61 -7.15
CA LYS A 251 49.94 -13.33 -7.13
C LYS A 251 48.97 -13.19 -8.31
N CYS A 252 49.38 -13.60 -9.52
CA CYS A 252 48.50 -13.64 -10.69
C CYS A 252 47.31 -14.59 -10.46
N SER A 253 47.56 -15.79 -9.94
CA SER A 253 46.52 -16.77 -9.62
C SER A 253 45.51 -16.24 -8.58
N GLN A 254 46.01 -15.56 -7.54
CA GLN A 254 45.17 -14.88 -6.54
C GLN A 254 44.31 -13.78 -7.19
N LEU A 255 44.91 -12.89 -7.99
CA LEU A 255 44.20 -11.81 -8.71
C LEU A 255 43.11 -12.37 -9.64
N SER A 256 43.40 -13.40 -10.43
CA SER A 256 42.39 -14.08 -11.26
C SER A 256 41.26 -14.69 -10.42
N SER A 257 41.54 -15.18 -9.20
CA SER A 257 40.52 -15.68 -8.28
C SER A 257 39.63 -14.54 -7.71
N PHE A 258 40.19 -13.36 -7.47
CA PHE A 258 39.44 -12.19 -7.02
C PHE A 258 38.58 -11.59 -8.13
N LEU A 259 39.11 -11.50 -9.36
CA LEU A 259 38.35 -11.05 -10.54
C LEU A 259 37.13 -11.94 -10.78
N ARG A 260 37.28 -13.26 -10.76
CA ARG A 260 36.16 -14.20 -10.93
C ARG A 260 35.09 -14.03 -9.84
N LYS A 261 35.50 -13.91 -8.57
CA LYS A 261 34.57 -13.65 -7.45
C LYS A 261 33.84 -12.30 -7.59
N TYR A 262 34.52 -11.29 -8.12
CA TYR A 262 33.90 -9.99 -8.39
C TYR A 262 32.88 -10.07 -9.54
N GLU A 263 33.20 -10.81 -10.62
CA GLU A 263 32.24 -11.08 -11.71
C GLU A 263 31.03 -11.88 -11.24
N GLU A 264 31.23 -12.90 -10.41
CA GLU A 264 30.16 -13.69 -9.77
C GLU A 264 29.25 -12.78 -8.92
N LYS A 265 29.83 -11.97 -8.04
CA LYS A 265 29.06 -11.01 -7.21
C LYS A 265 28.39 -9.90 -8.02
N SER A 266 28.95 -9.51 -9.16
CA SER A 266 28.32 -8.57 -10.10
C SER A 266 27.09 -9.16 -10.78
N LYS A 267 27.14 -10.46 -11.15
CA LYS A 267 25.99 -11.21 -11.70
C LYS A 267 24.90 -11.39 -10.66
N GLU A 268 25.23 -11.86 -9.45
CA GLU A 268 24.28 -11.97 -8.32
C GLU A 268 23.57 -10.64 -8.02
N LEU A 269 24.31 -9.53 -8.06
CA LEU A 269 23.77 -8.19 -7.84
C LEU A 269 22.78 -7.77 -8.95
N GLU A 270 23.05 -8.10 -10.22
CA GLU A 270 22.14 -7.77 -11.32
C GLU A 270 20.90 -8.66 -11.34
N GLU A 271 21.06 -9.96 -11.04
CA GLU A 271 19.94 -10.89 -10.83
C GLU A 271 19.03 -10.43 -9.68
N ALA A 272 19.60 -9.98 -8.56
CA ALA A 272 18.85 -9.42 -7.43
C ALA A 272 18.11 -8.12 -7.81
N LYS A 273 18.70 -7.23 -8.61
CA LYS A 273 18.00 -6.05 -9.15
C LYS A 273 16.83 -6.45 -10.05
N MET A 274 17.03 -7.41 -10.95
CA MET A 274 15.97 -7.91 -11.85
C MET A 274 14.81 -8.52 -11.06
N GLN A 275 15.11 -9.35 -10.06
CA GLN A 275 14.10 -9.94 -9.17
C GLN A 275 13.33 -8.84 -8.41
N LEU A 276 14.02 -7.88 -7.79
CA LEU A 276 13.40 -6.77 -7.07
C LEU A 276 12.56 -5.87 -8.00
N GLN A 277 12.96 -5.67 -9.25
CA GLN A 277 12.17 -4.93 -10.24
C GLN A 277 10.92 -5.72 -10.66
N ALA A 278 11.04 -7.02 -10.90
CA ALA A 278 9.91 -7.89 -11.21
C ALA A 278 8.90 -7.96 -10.05
N GLU A 279 9.37 -8.09 -8.81
CA GLU A 279 8.52 -8.09 -7.61
C GLU A 279 7.82 -6.73 -7.43
N ARG A 280 8.54 -5.61 -7.60
CA ARG A 280 7.94 -4.25 -7.56
C ARG A 280 6.86 -4.05 -8.63
N LEU A 281 7.01 -4.64 -9.82
CA LEU A 281 5.98 -4.60 -10.86
C LEU A 281 4.81 -5.52 -10.52
N SER A 282 5.07 -6.75 -10.06
CA SER A 282 4.04 -7.71 -9.63
C SER A 282 3.17 -7.13 -8.50
N ASN A 283 3.79 -6.59 -7.45
CA ASN A 283 3.09 -5.97 -6.32
C ASN A 283 2.26 -4.75 -6.74
N ARG A 284 2.71 -3.96 -7.74
CA ARG A 284 1.89 -2.86 -8.32
C ARG A 284 0.66 -3.37 -9.04
N HIS A 285 0.78 -4.44 -9.84
CA HIS A 285 -0.37 -5.05 -10.52
C HIS A 285 -1.34 -5.66 -9.51
N ALA A 286 -0.86 -6.42 -8.52
CA ALA A 286 -1.69 -7.02 -7.47
C ALA A 286 -2.51 -5.96 -6.71
N VAL A 287 -1.87 -4.87 -6.25
CA VAL A 287 -2.57 -3.76 -5.57
C VAL A 287 -3.54 -3.01 -6.51
N SER A 288 -3.29 -3.01 -7.82
CA SER A 288 -4.22 -2.44 -8.81
C SER A 288 -5.47 -3.33 -8.99
N GLU A 289 -5.27 -4.65 -9.12
CA GLU A 289 -6.36 -5.63 -9.23
C GLU A 289 -7.21 -5.69 -7.95
N GLU A 290 -6.60 -5.68 -6.76
CA GLU A 290 -7.33 -5.62 -5.49
C GLU A 290 -8.21 -4.37 -5.40
N ARG A 291 -7.71 -3.21 -5.84
CA ARG A 291 -8.49 -1.96 -5.91
C ARG A 291 -9.61 -2.06 -6.93
N HIS A 292 -9.38 -2.65 -8.10
CA HIS A 292 -10.40 -2.85 -9.13
C HIS A 292 -11.54 -3.73 -8.62
N VAL A 293 -11.22 -4.93 -8.13
CA VAL A 293 -12.19 -5.90 -7.57
C VAL A 293 -12.93 -5.33 -6.35
N SER A 294 -12.24 -4.53 -5.52
CA SER A 294 -12.87 -3.83 -4.39
C SER A 294 -13.83 -2.72 -4.85
N SER A 295 -13.47 -1.94 -5.87
CA SER A 295 -14.39 -0.95 -6.47
C SER A 295 -15.61 -1.64 -7.04
N GLU A 296 -15.45 -2.64 -7.91
CA GLU A 296 -16.59 -3.37 -8.47
C GLU A 296 -17.52 -3.94 -7.39
N ARG A 297 -16.96 -4.44 -6.27
CA ARG A 297 -17.76 -4.94 -5.15
C ARG A 297 -18.55 -3.81 -4.48
N ALA A 298 -17.94 -2.63 -4.31
CA ALA A 298 -18.64 -1.45 -3.82
C ALA A 298 -19.69 -0.93 -4.81
N ASP A 299 -19.44 -1.00 -6.12
CA ASP A 299 -20.40 -0.63 -7.18
C ASP A 299 -21.60 -1.60 -7.23
N ARG A 300 -21.37 -2.91 -7.09
CA ARG A 300 -22.43 -3.91 -6.94
C ARG A 300 -23.28 -3.64 -5.69
N MET A 301 -22.66 -3.40 -4.54
CA MET A 301 -23.39 -3.06 -3.30
C MET A 301 -24.15 -1.73 -3.38
N ARG A 302 -23.62 -0.71 -4.09
CA ARG A 302 -24.35 0.53 -4.40
C ARG A 302 -25.61 0.23 -5.21
N ALA A 303 -25.47 -0.46 -6.34
CA ALA A 303 -26.60 -0.81 -7.19
C ALA A 303 -27.64 -1.68 -6.46
N GLU A 304 -27.21 -2.59 -5.57
CA GLU A 304 -28.13 -3.36 -4.71
C GLU A 304 -28.91 -2.46 -3.74
N LEU A 305 -28.26 -1.50 -3.08
CA LEU A 305 -28.91 -0.52 -2.20
C LEU A 305 -29.89 0.38 -2.95
N ASP A 306 -29.52 0.91 -4.12
CA ASP A 306 -30.38 1.74 -4.95
C ASP A 306 -31.65 0.97 -5.36
N ASN A 307 -31.51 -0.32 -5.74
CA ASN A 307 -32.64 -1.22 -6.03
C ASN A 307 -33.47 -1.60 -4.79
N MET A 308 -32.90 -1.53 -3.57
CA MET A 308 -33.67 -1.67 -2.33
C MET A 308 -34.46 -0.40 -2.02
N GLU A 309 -33.90 0.78 -2.23
CA GLU A 309 -34.57 2.06 -2.01
C GLU A 309 -35.75 2.27 -2.98
N ILE A 310 -35.57 1.96 -4.27
CA ILE A 310 -36.66 2.01 -5.27
C ILE A 310 -37.86 1.14 -4.84
N ARG A 311 -37.61 -0.11 -4.42
CA ARG A 311 -38.66 -1.02 -3.95
C ARG A 311 -39.32 -0.56 -2.65
N LEU A 312 -38.54 0.01 -1.72
CA LEU A 312 -39.08 0.59 -0.49
C LEU A 312 -40.01 1.78 -0.79
N GLU A 313 -39.67 2.59 -1.79
CA GLU A 313 -40.47 3.74 -2.21
C GLU A 313 -41.72 3.33 -3.01
N GLU A 314 -41.69 2.21 -3.75
CA GLU A 314 -42.90 1.58 -4.28
C GLU A 314 -43.84 1.08 -3.17
N GLU A 315 -43.32 0.38 -2.15
CA GLU A 315 -44.12 -0.11 -1.03
C GLU A 315 -44.70 1.03 -0.16
N ARG A 316 -43.97 2.14 -0.01
CA ARG A 316 -44.50 3.38 0.60
C ARG A 316 -45.69 3.94 -0.18
N LYS A 317 -45.62 3.99 -1.51
CA LYS A 317 -46.71 4.47 -2.38
C LYS A 317 -47.93 3.55 -2.29
N ARG A 318 -47.74 2.23 -2.41
CA ARG A 318 -48.79 1.21 -2.20
C ARG A 318 -49.44 1.35 -0.82
N SER A 319 -48.65 1.57 0.22
CA SER A 319 -49.15 1.79 1.59
C SER A 319 -49.97 3.07 1.73
N ALA A 320 -49.56 4.17 1.09
CA ALA A 320 -50.30 5.44 1.08
C ALA A 320 -51.62 5.33 0.32
N GLU A 321 -51.63 4.64 -0.84
CA GLU A 321 -52.83 4.36 -1.62
C GLU A 321 -53.85 3.51 -0.83
N LEU A 322 -53.38 2.47 -0.13
CA LEU A 322 -54.22 1.65 0.75
C LEU A 322 -54.77 2.46 1.94
N LEU A 323 -53.95 3.34 2.53
CA LEU A 323 -54.39 4.22 3.63
C LEU A 323 -55.47 5.21 3.18
N LEU A 324 -55.38 5.74 1.95
CA LEU A 324 -56.44 6.58 1.36
C LEU A 324 -57.74 5.78 1.17
N GLN A 325 -57.67 4.55 0.67
CA GLN A 325 -58.84 3.66 0.52
C GLN A 325 -59.50 3.35 1.87
N VAL A 326 -58.71 3.01 2.90
CA VAL A 326 -59.22 2.80 4.26
C VAL A 326 -59.89 4.05 4.82
N ASN A 327 -59.32 5.24 4.60
CA ASN A 327 -59.91 6.51 5.03
C ASN A 327 -61.25 6.81 4.33
N MET A 328 -61.36 6.50 3.03
CA MET A 328 -62.63 6.61 2.29
C MET A 328 -63.70 5.65 2.82
N LEU A 329 -63.33 4.39 3.09
CA LEU A 329 -64.25 3.40 3.66
C LEU A 329 -64.72 3.79 5.08
N GLN A 330 -63.82 4.30 5.93
CA GLN A 330 -64.17 4.82 7.26
C GLN A 330 -65.16 5.99 7.17
N LYS A 331 -64.93 6.96 6.28
CA LYS A 331 -65.86 8.09 6.03
C LYS A 331 -67.22 7.61 5.53
N SER A 332 -67.23 6.65 4.60
CA SER A 332 -68.47 6.04 4.07
C SER A 332 -69.28 5.37 5.18
N LEU A 333 -68.61 4.58 6.03
CA LEU A 333 -69.23 3.89 7.17
C LEU A 333 -69.78 4.87 8.22
N LEU A 334 -69.08 5.98 8.50
CA LEU A 334 -69.58 7.03 9.39
C LEU A 334 -70.85 7.68 8.84
N SER A 335 -70.85 8.04 7.55
CA SER A 335 -72.02 8.58 6.84
C SER A 335 -73.20 7.59 6.86
N GLN A 336 -72.96 6.31 6.59
CA GLN A 336 -73.98 5.25 6.66
C GLN A 336 -74.56 5.13 8.08
N ASN A 337 -73.73 5.22 9.12
CA ASN A 337 -74.17 5.21 10.51
C ASN A 337 -74.95 6.48 10.90
N GLU A 338 -74.72 7.63 10.25
CA GLU A 338 -75.56 8.84 10.40
C GLU A 338 -76.91 8.67 9.73
N GLU A 339 -76.94 8.12 8.51
CA GLU A 339 -78.20 7.89 7.78
C GLU A 339 -79.06 6.84 8.47
N GLN A 340 -78.48 5.75 9.00
CA GLN A 340 -79.20 4.78 9.83
C GLN A 340 -79.81 5.42 11.09
N ARG A 341 -79.12 6.39 11.73
CA ARG A 341 -79.66 7.15 12.86
C ARG A 341 -80.83 8.05 12.44
N ARG A 342 -80.78 8.67 11.24
CA ARG A 342 -81.90 9.44 10.68
C ARG A 342 -83.11 8.56 10.39
N ILE A 343 -82.89 7.41 9.74
CA ILE A 343 -83.94 6.43 9.42
C ILE A 343 -84.61 5.95 10.71
N ALA A 344 -83.85 5.52 11.72
CA ALA A 344 -84.42 5.08 12.99
C ALA A 344 -85.22 6.17 13.72
N ALA A 345 -84.80 7.45 13.63
CA ALA A 345 -85.56 8.56 14.19
C ALA A 345 -86.88 8.82 13.44
N LEU A 346 -86.87 8.73 12.10
CA LEU A 346 -88.07 8.83 11.27
C LEU A 346 -89.03 7.65 11.51
N GLU A 347 -88.51 6.43 11.65
CA GLU A 347 -89.30 5.24 12.02
C GLU A 347 -89.99 5.42 13.39
N GLN A 348 -89.29 5.95 14.39
CA GLN A 348 -89.89 6.31 15.69
C GLN A 348 -90.96 7.39 15.54
N GLN A 349 -90.74 8.44 14.74
CA GLN A 349 -91.72 9.49 14.48
C GLN A 349 -92.98 8.95 13.78
N ILE A 350 -92.81 8.01 12.84
CA ILE A 350 -93.93 7.33 12.16
C ILE A 350 -94.69 6.44 13.15
N GLN A 351 -94.01 5.69 14.02
CA GLN A 351 -94.65 4.86 15.05
C GLN A 351 -95.43 5.69 16.08
N LEU A 352 -94.89 6.85 16.49
CA LEU A 352 -95.59 7.78 17.39
C LEU A 352 -96.84 8.37 16.71
N SER A 353 -96.71 8.92 15.50
CA SER A 353 -97.86 9.51 14.79
C SER A 353 -98.95 8.48 14.45
N ALA A 354 -98.59 7.23 14.13
CA ALA A 354 -99.55 6.13 13.97
C ALA A 354 -100.27 5.76 15.28
N LYS A 355 -99.56 5.80 16.42
CA LYS A 355 -100.15 5.57 17.75
C LYS A 355 -101.10 6.70 18.13
N ASP A 356 -100.71 7.95 17.90
CA ASP A 356 -101.53 9.12 18.22
C ASP A 356 -102.79 9.17 17.34
N PHE A 357 -102.71 8.77 16.07
CA PHE A 357 -103.87 8.57 15.21
C PHE A 357 -104.85 7.49 15.72
N GLU A 358 -104.35 6.37 16.24
CA GLU A 358 -105.20 5.36 16.87
C GLU A 358 -105.80 5.84 18.20
N ASN A 359 -105.08 6.64 18.99
CA ASN A 359 -105.63 7.31 20.18
C ASN A 359 -106.78 8.27 19.79
N GLU A 360 -106.57 9.18 18.83
CA GLU A 360 -107.61 10.08 18.32
C GLU A 360 -108.84 9.34 17.79
N LYS A 361 -108.63 8.17 17.16
CA LYS A 361 -109.68 7.31 16.63
C LYS A 361 -110.50 6.68 17.76
N ILE A 362 -109.86 6.25 18.85
CA ILE A 362 -110.54 5.77 20.07
C ILE A 362 -111.32 6.91 20.74
N ASP A 363 -110.72 8.09 20.88
CA ASP A 363 -111.39 9.27 21.46
C ASP A 363 -112.58 9.73 20.61
N ARG A 364 -112.44 9.71 19.28
CA ARG A 364 -113.52 9.99 18.31
C ARG A 364 -114.67 8.99 18.45
N GLN A 365 -114.37 7.69 18.63
CA GLN A 365 -115.39 6.67 18.90
C GLN A 365 -116.06 6.87 20.27
N SER A 366 -115.29 7.23 21.30
CA SER A 366 -115.80 7.57 22.64
C SER A 366 -116.75 8.77 22.58
N MET A 367 -116.35 9.86 21.91
CA MET A 367 -117.18 11.04 21.71
C MET A 367 -118.43 10.75 20.86
N GLN A 368 -118.32 9.92 19.82
CA GLN A 368 -119.48 9.45 19.05
C GLN A 368 -120.46 8.63 19.93
N HIS A 369 -119.95 7.78 20.84
CA HIS A 369 -120.78 7.03 21.77
C HIS A 369 -121.45 7.95 22.81
N GLN A 370 -120.73 8.93 23.35
CA GLN A 370 -121.28 9.95 24.24
C GLN A 370 -122.38 10.77 23.54
N LEU A 371 -122.15 11.19 22.29
CA LEU A 371 -123.15 11.87 21.47
C LEU A 371 -124.39 10.99 21.24
N HIS A 372 -124.24 9.71 20.92
CA HIS A 372 -125.36 8.77 20.81
C HIS A 372 -126.14 8.61 22.13
N LYS A 373 -125.44 8.61 23.27
CA LYS A 373 -126.07 8.58 24.60
C LYS A 373 -126.86 9.86 24.86
N VAL A 374 -126.29 11.04 24.60
CA VAL A 374 -127.00 12.33 24.71
C VAL A 374 -128.21 12.38 23.76
N LEU A 375 -128.08 11.96 22.51
CA LEU A 375 -129.19 11.88 21.54
C LEU A 375 -130.26 10.84 21.90
N LYS A 376 -129.96 9.89 22.78
CA LYS A 376 -130.92 8.92 23.33
C LYS A 376 -131.65 9.48 24.55
N GLU A 377 -130.96 10.18 25.44
CA GLU A 377 -131.58 10.88 26.56
C GLU A 377 -132.41 12.09 26.11
N LEU A 378 -131.96 12.85 25.09
CA LEU A 378 -132.77 13.87 24.42
C LEU A 378 -134.03 13.28 23.76
N ARG A 379 -133.95 12.07 23.19
CA ARG A 379 -135.14 11.37 22.68
C ARG A 379 -136.09 11.00 23.80
N LYS A 380 -135.61 10.39 24.89
CA LYS A 380 -136.42 10.11 26.09
C LYS A 380 -137.06 11.37 26.67
N ALA A 381 -136.32 12.48 26.75
CA ALA A 381 -136.85 13.76 27.22
C ALA A 381 -137.95 14.28 26.29
N ARG A 382 -137.76 14.16 24.97
CA ARG A 382 -138.79 14.48 23.97
C ARG A 382 -139.99 13.53 24.01
N ASP A 383 -139.79 12.24 24.31
CA ASP A 383 -140.85 11.26 24.52
C ASP A 383 -141.60 11.48 25.85
N GLN A 384 -140.92 12.02 26.86
CA GLN A 384 -141.53 12.47 28.12
C GLN A 384 -142.35 13.74 27.90
N ILE A 385 -141.84 14.71 27.13
CA ILE A 385 -142.60 15.88 26.65
C ILE A 385 -143.83 15.40 25.87
N ALA A 386 -143.68 14.51 24.88
CA ALA A 386 -144.80 13.97 24.10
C ALA A 386 -145.83 13.21 24.96
N LYS A 387 -145.41 12.57 26.06
CA LYS A 387 -146.32 11.94 27.05
C LYS A 387 -147.04 12.94 27.94
N LEU A 388 -146.43 14.09 28.24
CA LEU A 388 -147.06 15.22 28.92
C LEU A 388 -148.03 15.97 27.98
N GLU A 389 -147.68 16.07 26.69
CA GLU A 389 -148.54 16.64 25.63
C GLU A 389 -149.73 15.72 25.28
N SER A 390 -149.55 14.39 25.30
CA SER A 390 -150.67 13.44 25.09
C SER A 390 -151.63 13.37 26.27
N ALA A 391 -151.27 13.91 27.44
CA ALA A 391 -152.15 13.99 28.60
C ALA A 391 -153.11 15.20 28.57
N LYS A 392 -152.96 16.14 27.62
CA LYS A 392 -153.90 17.26 27.39
C LYS A 392 -153.95 17.71 25.93
N GLN A 393 -155.12 17.60 25.30
CA GLN A 393 -155.48 18.25 24.04
C GLN A 393 -156.98 18.60 24.04
N PRO A 394 -157.47 19.54 23.20
CA PRO A 394 -156.74 20.47 22.32
C PRO A 394 -157.06 21.96 22.57
N ASN A 395 -156.17 22.87 22.16
CA ASN A 395 -156.42 24.24 21.63
C ASN A 395 -155.09 25.04 21.52
N ALA A 396 -154.95 26.13 20.75
CA ALA A 396 -155.41 26.46 19.40
C ALA A 396 -154.88 27.86 18.96
N ARG A 397 -153.87 27.88 18.06
CA ARG A 397 -153.47 29.01 17.18
C ARG A 397 -152.84 30.29 17.80
N PHE A 398 -152.15 31.02 16.91
CA PHE A 398 -151.53 32.35 17.03
C PHE A 398 -150.30 32.47 17.96
N SER A 399 -149.20 33.15 17.60
CA SER A 399 -148.68 33.57 16.28
C SER A 399 -147.19 33.95 16.40
N GLU A 400 -146.48 34.09 15.28
CA GLU A 400 -145.14 34.71 15.21
C GLU A 400 -145.16 36.18 15.69
N PRO A 401 -144.04 36.77 16.17
CA PRO A 401 -143.14 37.42 15.21
C PRO A 401 -141.62 37.35 15.50
N SER A 402 -140.87 37.43 14.39
CA SER A 402 -139.44 37.73 14.22
C SER A 402 -138.87 38.91 15.05
N SER A 403 -137.60 38.81 15.48
CA SER A 403 -136.57 39.85 15.19
C SER A 403 -135.11 39.50 15.63
N TYR A 404 -134.28 39.14 14.64
CA TYR A 404 -132.87 39.54 14.38
C TYR A 404 -131.76 39.75 15.46
N ASN A 405 -130.53 39.37 15.03
CA ASN A 405 -129.18 39.73 15.54
C ASN A 405 -128.69 38.98 16.81
N ARG A 406 -127.37 38.74 17.01
CA ARG A 406 -126.14 39.25 16.34
C ARG A 406 -124.97 38.22 16.44
N LEU A 407 -124.09 38.15 15.41
CA LEU A 407 -122.76 37.45 15.36
C LEU A 407 -122.83 35.89 15.41
N GLU A 408 -121.91 35.07 14.86
CA GLU A 408 -120.72 35.21 13.97
C GLU A 408 -120.29 33.78 13.47
N PHE A 409 -119.34 33.50 12.55
CA PHE A 409 -118.49 34.26 11.61
C PHE A 409 -118.03 33.27 10.50
N GLU A 410 -118.22 33.54 9.20
CA GLU A 410 -117.43 32.91 8.10
C GLU A 410 -117.72 33.48 6.69
N ARG A 411 -116.75 33.34 5.77
CA ARG A 411 -116.81 33.53 4.28
C ARG A 411 -117.09 34.96 3.76
N LEU A 412 -116.58 35.47 2.62
CA LEU A 412 -115.56 35.18 1.58
C LEU A 412 -115.37 36.53 0.82
N THR A 413 -114.33 36.93 0.04
CA THR A 413 -113.09 36.36 -0.54
C THR A 413 -112.13 37.53 -0.86
N ILE A 414 -110.84 37.27 -1.21
CA ILE A 414 -110.11 37.78 -2.41
C ILE A 414 -108.58 37.60 -2.25
N ASP A 415 -108.00 36.88 -3.21
CA ASP A 415 -106.64 36.83 -3.78
C ASP A 415 -105.33 36.79 -2.94
N ASP A 416 -104.45 35.92 -3.46
CA ASP A 416 -102.99 35.73 -3.27
C ASP A 416 -102.20 36.97 -3.80
N PRO A 417 -100.87 37.18 -3.54
CA PRO A 417 -99.93 36.18 -3.05
C PRO A 417 -98.78 36.65 -2.09
N LEU A 418 -97.95 35.67 -1.70
CA LEU A 418 -96.55 35.75 -1.23
C LEU A 418 -96.24 36.27 0.21
N GLY A 419 -95.88 35.30 1.07
CA GLY A 419 -94.54 35.27 1.70
C GLY A 419 -94.33 35.95 3.07
N PRO A 420 -94.51 35.24 4.20
CA PRO A 420 -94.23 35.77 5.54
C PRO A 420 -92.84 35.35 6.09
N THR A 421 -91.99 36.31 6.46
CA THR A 421 -90.75 36.04 7.24
C THR A 421 -90.43 37.13 8.28
N SER A 422 -90.89 36.92 9.53
CA SER A 422 -90.42 37.61 10.75
C SER A 422 -91.09 36.99 11.98
N PRO A 423 -90.54 37.15 13.20
CA PRO A 423 -89.10 37.11 13.53
C PRO A 423 -88.83 36.31 14.83
N SER A 424 -87.57 35.92 15.10
CA SER A 424 -86.94 36.12 16.42
C SER A 424 -85.50 35.63 16.53
N LYS A 425 -84.65 36.56 17.00
CA LYS A 425 -83.34 36.43 17.66
C LYS A 425 -82.92 35.00 18.10
N VAL A 426 -81.96 34.43 17.37
CA VAL A 426 -80.92 33.53 17.92
C VAL A 426 -79.56 34.04 17.42
N THR A 427 -78.52 33.89 18.22
CA THR A 427 -77.19 34.52 18.01
C THR A 427 -76.46 33.99 16.78
N ASN A 428 -75.85 34.88 15.99
CA ASN A 428 -75.01 34.52 14.84
C ASN A 428 -73.65 33.94 15.29
N LEU A 429 -73.48 32.62 15.20
CA LEU A 429 -72.24 31.91 15.55
C LEU A 429 -71.14 31.99 14.45
N LEU A 430 -71.01 33.13 13.76
CA LEU A 430 -70.06 33.33 12.65
C LEU A 430 -69.21 34.62 12.77
N ASP A 431 -69.24 35.28 13.93
CA ASP A 431 -68.47 36.52 14.19
C ASP A 431 -67.20 36.28 15.04
N GLU A 432 -66.89 35.03 15.38
CA GLU A 432 -65.67 34.64 16.13
C GLU A 432 -64.52 34.15 15.22
N SER A 433 -64.76 33.91 13.93
CA SER A 433 -63.71 33.53 12.97
C SER A 433 -63.22 34.73 12.16
N PHE A 434 -61.90 34.96 12.20
CA PHE A 434 -61.22 35.98 11.40
C PHE A 434 -60.46 35.35 10.24
N LEU A 435 -60.44 36.04 9.11
CA LEU A 435 -59.69 35.68 7.90
C LEU A 435 -58.59 36.73 7.69
N GLU A 436 -57.34 36.30 7.55
CA GLU A 436 -56.19 37.18 7.35
C GLU A 436 -55.88 37.38 5.86
N CYS A 437 -55.50 38.61 5.47
CA CYS A 437 -54.90 38.83 4.16
C CYS A 437 -53.51 38.15 4.07
N PRO A 438 -53.23 37.29 3.07
CA PRO A 438 -52.00 36.49 3.03
C PRO A 438 -50.70 37.31 2.85
N ARG A 439 -50.77 38.57 2.41
CA ARG A 439 -49.59 39.44 2.20
C ARG A 439 -49.27 40.33 3.40
N CYS A 440 -50.28 40.90 4.06
CA CYS A 440 -50.12 41.88 5.15
C CYS A 440 -50.61 41.39 6.53
N ARG A 441 -51.31 40.26 6.60
CA ARG A 441 -51.96 39.68 7.79
C ARG A 441 -52.96 40.58 8.51
N ALA A 442 -53.54 41.56 7.81
CA ALA A 442 -54.69 42.30 8.34
C ALA A 442 -55.88 41.33 8.57
N PRO A 443 -56.45 41.24 9.78
CA PRO A 443 -57.54 40.34 10.10
C PRO A 443 -58.91 40.97 9.81
N TYR A 444 -59.79 40.21 9.15
CA TYR A 444 -61.16 40.62 8.80
C TYR A 444 -62.19 39.60 9.34
N PRO A 445 -63.32 40.03 9.92
CA PRO A 445 -64.39 39.12 10.32
C PRO A 445 -64.92 38.31 9.12
N THR A 446 -65.24 37.03 9.32
CA THR A 446 -65.80 36.16 8.26
C THR A 446 -67.12 36.72 7.71
N SER A 447 -67.90 37.39 8.56
CA SER A 447 -69.11 38.15 8.22
C SER A 447 -68.88 39.26 7.17
N ARG A 448 -67.63 39.69 6.94
CA ARG A 448 -67.22 40.76 6.02
C ARG A 448 -66.24 40.31 4.91
N HIS A 449 -66.25 39.04 4.51
CA HIS A 449 -65.33 38.49 3.50
C HIS A 449 -65.21 39.31 2.19
N ARG A 450 -66.24 40.05 1.76
CA ARG A 450 -66.17 40.95 0.59
C ARG A 450 -65.22 42.15 0.79
N GLU A 451 -65.12 42.68 2.01
CA GLU A 451 -64.17 43.75 2.34
C GLU A 451 -62.72 43.22 2.30
N LEU A 452 -62.51 41.98 2.74
CA LEU A 452 -61.21 41.29 2.62
C LEU A 452 -60.82 41.03 1.15
N LEU A 453 -61.75 40.63 0.29
CA LEU A 453 -61.45 40.41 -1.13
C LEU A 453 -61.02 41.72 -1.82
N ALA A 454 -61.78 42.80 -1.64
CA ALA A 454 -61.41 44.13 -2.16
C ALA A 454 -60.08 44.65 -1.58
N HIS A 455 -59.77 44.32 -0.32
CA HIS A 455 -58.46 44.59 0.27
C HIS A 455 -57.35 43.75 -0.38
N ILE A 456 -57.59 42.46 -0.65
CA ILE A 456 -56.63 41.57 -1.32
C ILE A 456 -56.32 42.04 -2.74
N ASP A 457 -57.32 42.50 -3.50
CA ASP A 457 -57.11 43.03 -4.86
C ASP A 457 -56.18 44.26 -4.86
N TYR A 458 -56.33 45.16 -3.87
CA TYR A 458 -55.42 46.31 -3.67
C TYR A 458 -54.08 45.92 -3.04
N CYS A 459 -54.04 44.84 -2.24
CA CYS A 459 -52.87 44.43 -1.49
C CYS A 459 -51.98 43.45 -2.26
N LEU A 460 -52.44 42.80 -3.33
CA LEU A 460 -51.64 41.95 -4.22
C LEU A 460 -51.09 42.67 -5.47
N ALA A 461 -51.54 43.90 -5.73
CA ALA A 461 -50.91 44.82 -6.69
C ALA A 461 -49.48 45.23 -6.27
#